data_AF-A0A930ZD82-F1
#
_entry.id   AF-A0A930ZD82-F1
#
_cell.length_a   1.000
_cell.length_b   1.000
_cell.length_c   1.000
_cell.angle_alpha   90.00
_cell.angle_beta   90.00
_cell.angle_gamma   90.00
#
_symmetry.space_group_name_H-M   'P 1'
#
loop_
_entity.id
_entity.type
_entity.pdbx_description
1 polymer ?
#
loop_
_entity_poly.entity_id
_entity_poly.type
_entity_poly.pdbx_seq_one_letter_code
_entity_poly.pdbx_strand_id
1 'polypeptide(L)'
;MKAQRNWQLDILQLVLFVLVCAPLATGLPLHEWLSLLLVGPLVLHLLWHWNWVVGVFTRSSRKLPSPTQFSRAWNLLLFILMVVASVTGVLISQAALPFLGIHTAQDPFWKLLHQVSANLTLAVVGVHLAVHWRWIVNRLRGPARKVM
;
A
#
# COMPACT_ATOMS: atom_id res chain seq x y z
N MET A 1 -20.87 -10.48 9.12
CA MET A 1 -20.81 -9.04 8.77
C MET A 1 -20.62 -8.90 7.27
N LYS A 2 -21.52 -8.22 6.55
CA LYS A 2 -21.31 -7.87 5.14
C LYS A 2 -20.14 -6.89 5.07
N ALA A 3 -19.06 -7.23 4.39
CA ALA A 3 -17.98 -6.28 4.14
C ALA A 3 -18.53 -5.16 3.24
N GLN A 4 -18.88 -4.01 3.83
CA GLN A 4 -19.17 -2.81 3.05
C GLN A 4 -17.89 -2.42 2.32
N ARG A 5 -17.95 -2.14 1.01
CA ARG A 5 -16.76 -1.87 0.20
C ARG A 5 -16.42 -0.38 0.22
N ASN A 6 -15.32 0.01 0.87
CA ASN A 6 -14.94 1.40 1.04
C ASN A 6 -13.95 1.88 -0.03
N TRP A 7 -14.44 2.02 -1.27
CA TRP A 7 -13.65 2.43 -2.43
C TRP A 7 -13.01 3.84 -2.28
N GLN A 8 -13.58 4.69 -1.41
CA GLN A 8 -13.02 6.02 -1.13
C GLN A 8 -11.68 5.93 -0.42
N LEU A 9 -11.54 5.01 0.55
CA LEU A 9 -10.26 4.76 1.23
C LEU A 9 -9.22 4.24 0.25
N ASP A 10 -9.60 3.33 -0.65
CA ASP A 10 -8.67 2.78 -1.64
C ASP A 10 -8.17 3.85 -2.62
N ILE A 11 -9.06 4.75 -3.07
CA ILE A 11 -8.67 5.90 -3.92
C ILE A 11 -7.78 6.87 -3.16
N LEU A 12 -8.14 7.23 -1.93
CA LEU A 12 -7.33 8.12 -1.10
C LEU A 12 -5.92 7.56 -0.89
N GLN A 13 -5.84 6.27 -0.55
CA GLN A 13 -4.57 5.56 -0.36
C GLN A 13 -3.75 5.54 -1.65
N LEU A 14 -4.38 5.28 -2.80
CA LEU A 14 -3.68 5.28 -4.09
C LEU A 14 -3.14 6.67 -4.44
N VAL A 15 -3.91 7.73 -4.23
CA VAL A 15 -3.47 9.11 -4.48
C VAL A 15 -2.30 9.47 -3.59
N LEU A 16 -2.41 9.22 -2.28
CA LEU A 16 -1.32 9.47 -1.32
C LEU A 16 -0.06 8.68 -1.68
N PHE A 17 -0.21 7.40 -2.05
CA PHE A 17 0.90 6.55 -2.49
C PHE A 17 1.63 7.15 -3.70
N VAL A 18 0.88 7.58 -4.74
CA VAL A 18 1.47 8.21 -5.93
C VAL A 18 2.25 9.47 -5.58
N LEU A 19 1.73 10.32 -4.69
CA LEU A 19 2.42 11.53 -4.25
C LEU A 19 3.73 11.21 -3.50
N VAL A 20 3.71 10.19 -2.65
CA VAL A 20 4.89 9.75 -1.88
C VAL A 20 5.96 9.15 -2.80
N CYS A 21 5.58 8.50 -3.89
CA CYS A 21 6.53 7.93 -4.87
C CYS A 21 7.33 8.96 -5.69
N ALA A 22 7.05 10.26 -5.55
CA ALA A 22 7.75 11.32 -6.27
C ALA A 22 8.47 12.32 -5.34
N PRO A 23 9.44 11.87 -4.51
CA PRO A 23 10.11 12.72 -3.52
C PRO A 23 10.88 13.90 -4.15
N LEU A 24 11.35 13.77 -5.39
CA LEU A 24 11.99 14.86 -6.12
C LEU A 24 11.01 15.98 -6.51
N ALA A 25 9.73 15.64 -6.71
CA ALA A 25 8.69 16.59 -7.05
C ALA A 25 8.01 17.19 -5.80
N THR A 26 7.81 16.39 -4.76
CA THR A 26 7.18 16.84 -3.50
C THR A 26 8.16 17.52 -2.56
N GLY A 27 9.46 17.20 -2.66
CA GLY A 27 10.46 17.64 -1.70
C GLY A 27 10.44 16.79 -0.42
N LEU A 28 11.59 16.75 0.27
CA LEU A 28 11.79 15.87 1.43
C LEU A 28 10.77 16.08 2.57
N PRO A 29 10.46 17.32 3.02
CA PRO A 29 9.51 17.50 4.11
C PRO A 29 8.10 17.01 3.78
N LEU A 30 7.61 17.33 2.57
CA LEU A 30 6.27 16.87 2.15
C LEU A 30 6.24 15.37 1.94
N HIS A 31 7.28 14.76 1.36
CA HIS A 31 7.38 13.30 1.24
C HIS A 31 7.24 12.61 2.59
N GLU A 32 7.93 13.09 3.63
CA GLU A 32 7.85 12.50 4.96
C GLU A 32 6.47 12.68 5.61
N TRP A 33 5.90 13.88 5.56
CA TRP A 33 4.56 14.14 6.12
C TRP A 33 3.45 13.36 5.40
N LEU A 34 3.49 13.31 4.06
CA LEU A 34 2.55 12.52 3.27
C LEU A 34 2.72 11.02 3.54
N SER A 35 3.95 10.55 3.76
CA SER A 35 4.22 9.16 4.14
C SER A 35 3.60 8.81 5.49
N LEU A 36 3.74 9.68 6.50
CA LEU A 36 3.08 9.50 7.79
C LEU A 36 1.54 9.50 7.65
N LEU A 37 1.01 10.42 6.84
CA LEU A 37 -0.42 10.49 6.56
C LEU A 37 -0.94 9.22 5.88
N LEU A 38 -0.17 8.62 4.97
CA LEU A 38 -0.50 7.38 4.26
C LEU A 38 -0.67 6.18 5.19
N VAL A 39 0.02 6.14 6.33
CA VAL A 39 -0.08 5.04 7.31
C VAL A 39 -1.51 4.91 7.86
N GLY A 40 -2.21 6.03 8.07
CA GLY A 40 -3.59 6.03 8.59
C GLY A 40 -4.57 5.25 7.72
N PRO A 41 -4.79 5.65 6.45
CA PRO A 41 -5.61 4.90 5.50
C PRO A 41 -5.17 3.45 5.31
N LEU A 42 -3.86 3.17 5.33
CA LEU A 42 -3.33 1.80 5.25
C LEU A 42 -3.78 0.92 6.42
N VAL A 43 -3.67 1.43 7.65
CA VAL A 43 -4.15 0.73 8.85
C VAL A 43 -5.67 0.51 8.76
N LEU A 44 -6.43 1.54 8.37
CA LEU A 44 -7.87 1.42 8.21
C LEU A 44 -8.25 0.39 7.14
N HIS A 45 -7.56 0.35 6.01
CA HIS A 45 -7.74 -0.65 4.95
C HIS A 45 -7.52 -2.07 5.50
N LEU A 46 -6.45 -2.29 6.26
CA LEU A 46 -6.14 -3.60 6.87
C LEU A 46 -7.18 -4.01 7.92
N LEU A 47 -7.63 -3.09 8.78
CA LEU A 47 -8.66 -3.35 9.77
C LEU A 47 -10.00 -3.69 9.11
N TRP A 48 -10.35 -3.00 8.03
CA TRP A 48 -11.56 -3.28 7.27
C TRP A 48 -11.53 -4.66 6.61
N HIS A 49 -10.34 -5.08 6.19
CA HIS A 49 -10.07 -6.38 5.59
C HIS A 49 -9.52 -7.40 6.59
N TRP A 50 -9.72 -7.21 7.90
CA TRP A 50 -9.11 -8.04 8.94
C TRP A 50 -9.41 -9.54 8.80
N ASN A 51 -10.64 -9.90 8.44
CA ASN A 51 -11.03 -11.29 8.20
C ASN A 51 -10.22 -11.92 7.05
N TRP A 52 -9.89 -11.14 6.01
CA TRP A 52 -9.02 -11.59 4.94
C TRP A 52 -7.59 -11.77 5.44
N VAL A 53 -7.06 -10.81 6.22
CA VAL A 53 -5.73 -10.88 6.83
C VAL A 53 -5.58 -12.16 7.67
N VAL A 54 -6.51 -12.43 8.59
CA VAL A 54 -6.52 -13.68 9.37
C VAL A 54 -6.61 -14.91 8.47
N GLY A 55 -7.42 -14.85 7.42
CA GLY A 55 -7.53 -15.91 6.41
C GLY A 55 -6.21 -16.21 5.68
N VAL A 56 -5.36 -15.19 5.49
CA VAL A 56 -4.02 -15.33 4.90
C VAL A 56 -3.04 -16.05 5.81
N PHE A 57 -3.27 -16.15 7.12
CA PHE A 57 -2.38 -16.88 8.03
C PHE A 57 -2.94 -18.23 8.46
N THR A 58 -4.27 -18.37 8.50
CA THR A 58 -4.95 -19.57 9.02
C THR A 58 -5.27 -20.63 7.96
N ARG A 59 -5.44 -20.25 6.69
CA ARG A 59 -5.81 -21.21 5.63
C ARG A 59 -4.58 -21.88 5.03
N SER A 60 -4.57 -23.21 4.94
CA SER A 60 -3.50 -23.94 4.23
C SER A 60 -3.52 -23.66 2.73
N SER A 61 -2.38 -23.27 2.17
CA SER A 61 -2.22 -22.96 0.73
C SER A 61 -2.47 -24.17 -0.17
N ARG A 62 -2.29 -25.41 0.34
CA ARG A 62 -2.47 -26.66 -0.42
C ARG A 62 -3.91 -26.91 -0.91
N LYS A 63 -4.90 -26.19 -0.38
CA LYS A 63 -6.33 -26.37 -0.73
C LYS A 63 -6.89 -25.25 -1.60
N LEU A 64 -6.07 -24.30 -2.07
CA LEU A 64 -6.53 -23.15 -2.85
C LEU A 64 -6.25 -23.33 -4.35
N PRO A 65 -7.15 -22.90 -5.26
CA PRO A 65 -6.84 -22.82 -6.68
C PRO A 65 -5.60 -21.95 -6.96
N SER A 66 -4.79 -22.33 -7.95
CA SER A 66 -3.51 -21.65 -8.29
C SER A 66 -3.61 -20.11 -8.40
N PRO A 67 -4.63 -19.51 -9.07
CA PRO A 67 -4.78 -18.05 -9.12
C PRO A 67 -5.00 -17.38 -7.76
N THR A 68 -5.62 -18.11 -6.82
CA THR A 68 -5.85 -17.64 -5.46
C THR A 68 -4.56 -17.70 -4.63
N GLN A 69 -3.69 -18.67 -4.89
CA GLN A 69 -2.38 -18.77 -4.25
C GLN A 69 -1.46 -17.62 -4.69
N PHE A 70 -1.40 -17.33 -6.00
CA PHE A 70 -0.65 -16.19 -6.52
C PHE A 70 -1.11 -14.88 -5.88
N SER A 71 -2.42 -14.59 -5.91
CA SER A 71 -2.98 -13.35 -5.35
C SER A 71 -2.68 -13.21 -3.85
N ARG A 72 -2.72 -14.31 -3.10
CA ARG A 72 -2.35 -14.33 -1.68
C ARG A 72 -0.87 -14.01 -1.46
N ALA A 73 0.03 -14.67 -2.20
CA ALA A 73 1.46 -14.43 -2.10
C ALA A 73 1.81 -12.99 -2.51
N TRP A 74 1.20 -12.49 -3.58
CA TRP A 74 1.41 -11.14 -4.09
C TRP A 74 0.97 -10.07 -3.10
N ASN A 75 -0.22 -10.22 -2.50
CA ASN A 75 -0.69 -9.28 -1.49
C ASN A 75 0.13 -9.35 -0.19
N LEU A 76 0.64 -10.53 0.18
CA LEU A 76 1.55 -10.66 1.33
C LEU A 76 2.89 -9.98 1.05
N LEU A 77 3.45 -10.15 -0.15
CA LEU A 77 4.65 -9.44 -0.58
C LEU A 77 4.43 -7.92 -0.52
N LEU A 78 3.32 -7.42 -1.08
CA LEU A 78 2.98 -6.00 -1.03
C LEU A 78 2.87 -5.49 0.40
N PHE A 79 2.21 -6.25 1.29
CA PHE A 79 2.09 -5.89 2.70
C PHE A 79 3.46 -5.79 3.39
N ILE A 80 4.32 -6.79 3.20
CA ILE A 80 5.67 -6.79 3.79
C ILE A 80 6.48 -5.60 3.28
N LEU A 81 6.49 -5.36 1.97
CA LEU A 81 7.23 -4.24 1.38
C LEU A 81 6.72 -2.89 1.92
N MET A 82 5.41 -2.72 2.04
CA MET A 82 4.81 -1.49 2.58
C MET A 82 5.19 -1.27 4.06
N VAL A 83 5.17 -2.32 4.88
CA VAL A 83 5.60 -2.25 6.28
C VAL A 83 7.08 -1.88 6.37
N VAL A 84 7.94 -2.56 5.60
CA VAL A 84 9.39 -2.27 5.58
C VAL A 84 9.64 -0.84 5.14
N ALA A 85 9.03 -0.39 4.03
CA ALA A 85 9.19 0.98 3.53
C ALA A 85 8.71 2.02 4.56
N SER A 86 7.57 1.79 5.22
CA SER A 86 7.02 2.71 6.22
C SER A 86 7.92 2.80 7.46
N VAL A 87 8.32 1.67 8.03
CA VAL A 87 9.17 1.63 9.23
C VAL A 87 10.53 2.25 8.94
N THR A 88 11.17 1.84 7.86
CA THR A 88 12.49 2.39 7.49
C THR A 88 12.40 3.88 7.15
N GLY A 89 11.32 4.34 6.53
CA GLY A 89 11.08 5.77 6.24
C GLY A 89 11.00 6.61 7.52
N VAL A 90 10.30 6.11 8.54
CA VAL A 90 10.28 6.74 9.87
C VAL A 90 11.68 6.79 10.48
N LEU A 91 12.44 5.69 10.41
CA LEU A 91 13.79 5.61 10.97
C LEU A 91 14.77 6.58 10.30
N ILE A 92 14.62 6.87 9.00
CA ILE A 92 15.51 7.78 8.27
C ILE A 92 14.99 9.22 8.15
N SER A 93 13.87 9.55 8.81
CA SER A 93 13.25 10.88 8.74
C SER A 93 14.21 12.00 9.14
N GLN A 94 14.23 13.06 8.34
CA GLN A 94 15.09 14.23 8.52
C GLN A 94 14.30 15.54 8.66
N ALA A 95 12.99 15.53 8.39
CA ALA A 95 12.13 16.70 8.47
C ALA A 95 10.96 16.51 9.45
N ALA A 96 10.15 15.47 9.29
CA ALA A 96 8.94 15.27 10.07
C ALA A 96 9.22 14.92 11.54
N LEU A 97 10.09 13.95 11.81
CA LEU A 97 10.44 13.56 13.19
C LEU A 97 11.22 14.65 13.93
N PRO A 98 12.25 15.29 13.32
CA PRO A 98 12.95 16.40 13.96
C PRO A 98 12.04 17.59 14.27
N PHE A 99 11.02 17.87 13.44
CA PHE A 99 10.00 18.87 13.74
C PHE A 99 9.20 18.54 15.02
N LEU A 100 9.03 17.26 15.34
CA LEU A 100 8.39 16.77 16.58
C LEU A 100 9.37 16.65 17.76
N GLY A 101 10.64 17.09 17.59
CA GLY A 101 11.69 16.96 18.61
C GLY A 101 12.29 15.56 18.72
N ILE A 102 12.03 14.68 17.76
CA ILE A 102 12.57 13.32 17.72
C ILE A 102 13.74 13.27 16.73
N HIS A 103 14.93 12.93 17.23
CA HIS A 103 16.12 12.80 16.40
C HIS A 103 16.42 11.32 16.13
N THR A 104 16.61 10.98 14.86
CA THR A 104 16.98 9.63 14.43
C THR A 104 18.43 9.58 13.97
N ALA A 105 19.09 8.44 14.24
CA ALA A 105 20.42 8.19 13.73
C ALA A 105 20.37 7.91 12.23
N GLN A 106 21.21 8.60 11.47
CA GLN A 106 21.25 8.49 10.01
C GLN A 106 22.13 7.30 9.61
N ASP A 107 21.53 6.11 9.52
CA ASP A 107 22.21 4.87 9.13
C ASP A 107 22.05 4.59 7.62
N PRO A 108 23.15 4.36 6.86
CA PRO A 108 23.10 3.94 5.46
C PRO A 108 22.28 2.66 5.22
N PHE A 109 22.27 1.73 6.17
CA PHE A 109 21.50 0.48 6.07
C PHE A 109 20.00 0.76 5.94
N TRP A 110 19.44 1.60 6.81
CA TRP A 110 18.02 1.95 6.76
C TRP A 110 17.66 2.73 5.49
N LYS A 111 18.57 3.59 5.02
CA LYS A 111 18.40 4.33 3.76
C LYS A 111 18.32 3.39 2.56
N LEU A 112 19.25 2.44 2.47
CA LEU A 112 19.27 1.45 1.40
C LEU A 112 17.99 0.59 1.45
N LEU A 113 17.63 0.09 2.63
CA LEU A 113 16.46 -0.76 2.80
C LEU A 113 15.17 -0.02 2.45
N HIS A 114 15.04 1.26 2.83
CA HIS A 114 13.93 2.11 2.44
C HIS A 114 13.85 2.28 0.92
N GLN A 115 14.96 2.63 0.26
CA GLN A 115 15.00 2.82 -1.19
C GLN A 115 14.61 1.54 -1.95
N VAL A 116 15.19 0.40 -1.59
CA VAL A 116 14.89 -0.88 -2.24
C VAL A 116 13.44 -1.28 -2.01
N SER A 117 12.95 -1.23 -0.77
CA SER A 117 11.57 -1.60 -0.45
C SER A 117 10.55 -0.65 -1.09
N ALA A 118 10.79 0.66 -1.12
CA ALA A 118 9.92 1.64 -1.78
C ALA A 118 9.85 1.42 -3.30
N ASN A 119 10.99 1.20 -3.97
CA ASN A 119 11.04 0.94 -5.40
C ASN A 119 10.34 -0.38 -5.76
N LEU A 120 10.55 -1.44 -4.98
CA LEU A 120 9.83 -2.70 -5.16
C LEU A 120 8.34 -2.54 -4.89
N THR A 121 7.94 -1.75 -3.89
CA THR A 121 6.52 -1.47 -3.61
C THR A 121 5.85 -0.83 -4.82
N LEU A 122 6.48 0.16 -5.45
CA LEU A 122 5.98 0.79 -6.68
C LEU A 122 5.76 -0.22 -7.80
N ALA A 123 6.74 -1.08 -8.07
CA ALA A 123 6.62 -2.13 -9.08
C ALA A 123 5.48 -3.11 -8.75
N VAL A 124 5.39 -3.56 -7.49
CA VAL A 124 4.38 -4.51 -7.03
C VAL A 124 2.97 -3.93 -7.08
N VAL A 125 2.79 -2.65 -6.73
CA VAL A 125 1.52 -1.92 -6.89
C VAL A 125 1.14 -1.80 -8.36
N GLY A 126 2.09 -1.50 -9.25
CA GLY A 126 1.83 -1.45 -10.70
C GLY A 126 1.27 -2.77 -11.24
N VAL A 127 1.90 -3.89 -10.88
CA VAL A 127 1.41 -5.23 -11.24
C VAL A 127 0.06 -5.53 -10.58
N HIS A 128 -0.12 -5.15 -9.31
CA HIS A 128 -1.38 -5.35 -8.59
C HIS A 128 -2.54 -4.65 -9.33
N LEU A 129 -2.36 -3.40 -9.76
CA LEU A 129 -3.34 -2.66 -10.56
C LEU A 129 -3.57 -3.32 -11.93
N ALA A 130 -2.52 -3.78 -12.61
CA ALA A 130 -2.62 -4.44 -13.91
C ALA A 130 -3.43 -5.75 -13.85
N VAL A 131 -3.17 -6.58 -12.84
CA VAL A 131 -3.92 -7.84 -12.59
C VAL A 131 -5.41 -7.56 -12.38
N HIS A 132 -5.73 -6.44 -11.72
CA HIS A 132 -7.11 -6.05 -11.42
C HIS A 132 -7.74 -5.11 -12.46
N TRP A 133 -7.03 -4.76 -13.53
CA TRP A 133 -7.45 -3.73 -14.50
C TRP A 133 -8.83 -3.97 -15.12
N ARG A 134 -9.09 -5.20 -15.57
CA ARG A 134 -10.40 -5.59 -16.14
C ARG A 134 -11.54 -5.33 -15.16
N TRP A 135 -11.35 -5.66 -13.88
CA TRP A 135 -12.35 -5.43 -12.85
C TRP A 135 -12.57 -3.94 -12.60
N ILE A 136 -11.48 -3.15 -12.54
CA ILE A 136 -11.53 -1.69 -12.34
C ILE A 136 -12.35 -1.04 -13.48
N VAL A 137 -11.99 -1.31 -14.73
CA VAL A 137 -12.67 -0.72 -15.90
C VAL A 137 -14.14 -1.11 -15.97
N ASN A 138 -14.47 -2.38 -15.68
CA ASN A 138 -15.86 -2.84 -15.66
C ASN A 138 -16.69 -2.20 -14.54
N ARG A 139 -16.07 -1.70 -13.47
CA ARG A 139 -16.75 -0.96 -12.40
C ARG A 139 -16.94 0.52 -12.73
N LEU A 140 -16.02 1.10 -13.49
CA LEU A 140 -16.11 2.49 -13.95
C LEU A 140 -17.08 2.66 -15.12
N ARG A 141 -17.22 1.63 -15.96
CA ARG A 141 -18.32 1.52 -16.93
C ARG A 141 -19.59 1.28 -16.14
N GLY A 142 -20.39 2.32 -15.91
CA GLY A 142 -21.72 2.21 -15.30
C GLY A 142 -22.58 1.16 -16.01
N PRO A 143 -23.71 0.71 -15.42
CA PRO A 143 -24.56 -0.30 -16.04
C PRO A 143 -24.88 0.13 -17.46
N ALA A 144 -24.53 -0.71 -18.44
CA ALA A 144 -24.92 -0.49 -19.83
C ALA A 144 -26.44 -0.33 -19.84
N ARG A 145 -26.94 0.88 -20.12
CA ARG A 145 -28.36 1.06 -20.43
C ARG A 145 -28.63 0.17 -21.63
N LYS A 146 -29.33 -0.95 -21.40
CA LYS A 146 -30.02 -1.64 -22.49
C LYS A 146 -31.06 -0.63 -22.99
N VAL A 147 -30.75 0.05 -24.09
CA VAL A 147 -31.77 0.76 -24.87
C VAL A 147 -32.60 -0.34 -25.50
N MET A 148 -33.87 -0.40 -25.12
CA MET A 148 -34.88 -1.31 -25.65
C MET A 148 -35.43 -0.74 -26.95
#